data_AF-A0A974P7Y8-F1
#
_entry.id   AF-A0A974P7Y8-F1
#
_cell.length_a   1.000
_cell.length_b   1.000
_cell.length_c   1.000
_cell.angle_alpha   90.00
_cell.angle_beta   90.00
_cell.angle_gamma   90.00
#
_symmetry.space_group_name_H-M   'P 1'
#
loop_
_entity.id
_entity.type
_entity.pdbx_description
1 polymer ?
#
loop_
_entity_poly.entity_id
_entity_poly.type
_entity_poly.pdbx_seq_one_letter_code
_entity_poly.pdbx_strand_id
1 'polypeptide(L)'
;MTSRLFALSRAHDVLTQEHWQGADLRQIVAQAIKPYETSDHPRRFLVEGPELLLPSRTAIAVALALHELMTNALKYGALSALEGQVSVTWSVGGPAAKRI
;
A
#
# COMPACT_ATOMS: atom_id res chain seq x y z
N MET A 1 4.23 0.74 -23.95
CA MET A 1 5.10 1.35 -22.91
C MET A 1 5.05 2.88 -23.04
N THR A 2 3.92 3.49 -22.69
CA THR A 2 3.70 4.95 -22.84
C THR A 2 2.91 5.55 -21.67
N SER A 3 2.56 4.74 -20.67
CA SER A 3 1.76 5.13 -19.50
C SER A 3 2.59 5.77 -18.38
N ARG A 4 3.88 5.44 -18.26
CA ARG A 4 4.76 5.99 -17.23
C ARG A 4 5.05 7.48 -17.41
N LEU A 5 5.16 7.95 -18.66
CA LEU A 5 5.44 9.36 -18.95
C LEU A 5 4.23 10.26 -18.63
N PHE A 6 3.00 9.78 -18.88
CA PHE A 6 1.77 10.50 -18.52
C PHE A 6 1.46 10.44 -17.01
N ALA A 7 1.84 9.35 -16.32
CA ALA A 7 1.70 9.26 -14.86
C ALA A 7 2.56 10.31 -14.12
N LEU A 8 3.72 10.66 -14.68
CA LEU A 8 4.62 11.65 -14.08
C LEU A 8 4.12 13.10 -14.28
N SER A 9 3.51 13.41 -15.43
CA SER A 9 3.02 14.77 -15.72
C SER A 9 1.80 15.15 -14.88
N ARG A 10 0.83 14.24 -14.67
CA ARG A 10 -0.34 14.51 -13.81
C ARG A 10 0.01 14.56 -12.32
N ALA A 11 1.12 13.95 -11.91
CA ALA A 11 1.60 14.05 -10.54
C ALA A 11 2.21 15.42 -10.22
N HIS A 12 2.53 16.25 -11.22
CA HIS A 12 3.07 17.59 -11.01
C HIS A 12 1.97 18.67 -10.84
N ASP A 13 0.82 18.52 -11.48
CA ASP A 13 -0.27 19.52 -11.44
C ASP A 13 -1.16 19.42 -10.18
N VAL A 14 -1.16 18.28 -9.48
CA VAL A 14 -1.93 18.09 -8.25
C VAL A 14 -1.19 18.60 -7.00
N LEU A 15 0.06 19.05 -7.15
CA LEU A 15 0.89 19.52 -6.03
C LEU A 15 0.74 21.02 -5.71
N THR A 16 0.03 21.78 -6.53
CA THR A 16 -0.02 23.25 -6.41
C THR A 16 -1.25 23.81 -5.70
N GLN A 17 -2.27 23.03 -5.38
CA GLN A 17 -3.37 23.52 -4.56
C GLN A 17 -3.92 22.44 -3.63
N GLU A 18 -4.24 22.89 -2.41
CA GLU A 18 -5.03 22.24 -1.37
C GLU A 18 -4.25 21.49 -0.28
N HIS A 19 -4.67 21.72 0.96
CA HIS A 19 -4.17 21.13 2.19
C HIS A 19 -4.48 19.63 2.24
N TRP A 20 -3.69 18.79 1.58
CA TRP A 20 -3.79 17.34 1.76
C TRP A 20 -3.14 16.99 3.11
N GLN A 21 -3.94 16.75 4.15
CA GLN A 21 -3.53 16.52 5.54
C GLN A 21 -2.74 15.21 5.79
N GLY A 22 -2.17 14.60 4.73
CA GLY A 22 -1.63 13.25 4.76
C GLY A 22 -2.71 12.18 4.65
N ALA A 23 -2.30 10.92 4.69
CA ALA A 23 -3.20 9.78 4.66
C ALA A 23 -2.72 8.70 5.63
N ASP A 24 -3.66 8.07 6.33
CA ASP A 24 -3.37 6.97 7.24
C ASP A 24 -2.93 5.72 6.46
N LEU A 25 -1.79 5.14 6.84
CA LEU A 25 -1.22 3.98 6.13
C LEU A 25 -2.14 2.77 6.19
N ARG A 26 -2.85 2.55 7.30
CA ARG A 26 -3.80 1.44 7.41
C ARG A 26 -4.96 1.62 6.43
N GLN A 27 -5.48 2.83 6.26
CA GLN A 27 -6.49 3.12 5.24
C GLN A 27 -5.98 2.90 3.81
N ILE A 28 -4.74 3.29 3.51
CA ILE A 28 -4.12 3.04 2.19
C ILE A 28 -4.04 1.54 1.91
N VAL A 29 -3.56 0.75 2.89
CA VAL A 29 -3.49 -0.72 2.78
C VAL A 29 -4.89 -1.31 2.60
N ALA A 30 -5.87 -0.90 3.40
CA ALA A 30 -7.25 -1.37 3.29
C ALA A 30 -7.83 -1.12 1.89
N GLN A 31 -7.62 0.06 1.31
CA GLN A 31 -8.07 0.36 -0.05
C GLN A 31 -7.38 -0.50 -1.11
N ALA A 32 -6.08 -0.78 -0.93
CA ALA A 32 -5.32 -1.60 -1.87
C ALA A 32 -5.73 -3.09 -1.83
N ILE A 33 -6.11 -3.63 -0.67
CA ILE A 33 -6.50 -5.04 -0.54
C ILE A 33 -7.98 -5.30 -0.83
N LYS A 34 -8.87 -4.31 -0.63
CA LYS A 34 -10.33 -4.45 -0.77
C LYS A 34 -10.79 -5.13 -2.06
N PRO A 35 -10.22 -4.88 -3.26
CA PRO A 35 -10.63 -5.55 -4.49
C PRO A 35 -10.37 -7.07 -4.49
N TYR A 36 -9.52 -7.55 -3.60
CA TYR A 36 -9.05 -8.92 -3.52
C TYR A 36 -9.62 -9.68 -2.31
N GLU A 37 -10.36 -8.98 -1.43
CA GLU A 37 -11.12 -9.59 -0.35
C GLU A 37 -12.31 -10.37 -0.96
N THR A 38 -12.43 -11.63 -0.59
CA THR A 38 -13.56 -12.48 -1.01
C THR A 38 -14.30 -12.96 0.23
N SER A 39 -15.63 -13.02 0.17
CA SER A 39 -16.47 -13.52 1.27
C SER A 39 -16.14 -14.95 1.67
N ASP A 40 -15.61 -15.74 0.72
CA ASP A 40 -15.27 -17.14 0.94
C ASP A 40 -14.00 -17.30 1.79
N HIS A 41 -13.10 -16.30 1.82
CA HIS A 41 -11.80 -16.37 2.50
C HIS A 41 -11.51 -15.15 3.39
N PRO A 42 -12.19 -15.04 4.55
CA PRO A 42 -12.09 -13.88 5.44
C PRO A 42 -10.72 -13.68 6.11
N ARG A 43 -9.74 -14.58 5.88
CA ARG A 43 -8.39 -14.54 6.49
C ARG A 43 -7.26 -14.44 5.46
N ARG A 44 -7.55 -13.97 4.25
CA ARG A 44 -6.56 -13.88 3.17
C ARG A 44 -5.53 -12.76 3.38
N PHE A 45 -5.86 -11.77 4.22
CA PHE A 45 -5.02 -10.64 4.52
C PHE A 45 -4.80 -10.50 6.03
N LEU A 46 -3.53 -10.35 6.43
CA LEU A 46 -3.14 -9.96 7.78
C LEU A 46 -2.52 -8.55 7.71
N VAL A 47 -3.07 -7.60 8.46
CA VAL A 47 -2.65 -6.19 8.41
C VAL A 47 -2.30 -5.68 9.80
N GLU A 48 -1.00 -5.50 10.05
CA GLU A 48 -0.46 -5.18 11.36
C GLU A 48 0.46 -3.95 11.33
N GLY A 49 0.37 -3.12 12.36
CA GLY A 49 1.22 -1.95 12.49
C GLY A 49 0.53 -0.81 13.24
N PRO A 50 1.31 0.13 13.80
CA PRO A 50 0.79 1.27 14.53
C PRO A 50 0.09 2.27 13.61
N GLU A 51 -0.70 3.18 14.17
CA GLU A 51 -1.23 4.32 13.44
C GLU A 51 -0.06 5.15 12.84
N LEU A 52 -0.14 5.44 11.55
CA LEU A 52 0.91 6.15 10.83
C LEU A 52 0.32 7.01 9.73
N LEU A 53 0.36 8.33 9.93
CA LEU A 53 0.02 9.31 8.91
C LEU A 53 1.22 9.55 7.99
N LEU A 54 1.03 9.31 6.71
CA LEU A 54 2.03 9.59 5.68
C LEU A 54 1.76 10.94 5.02
N PRO A 55 2.80 11.76 4.76
CA PRO A 55 2.68 12.90 3.87
C PRO A 55 2.15 12.48 2.50
N SER A 56 1.31 13.31 1.88
CA SER A 56 0.54 12.98 0.68
C SER A 56 1.38 12.40 -0.47
N ARG A 57 2.59 12.95 -0.69
CA ARG A 57 3.52 12.45 -1.72
C ARG A 57 3.97 11.00 -1.43
N THR A 58 4.27 10.70 -0.17
CA THR A 58 4.65 9.36 0.28
C THR A 58 3.46 8.41 0.23
N ALA A 59 2.27 8.88 0.65
CA ALA A 59 1.03 8.12 0.59
C ALA A 59 0.72 7.65 -0.85
N ILE A 60 0.83 8.55 -1.84
CA ILE A 60 0.63 8.22 -3.26
C ILE A 60 1.64 7.16 -3.72
N ALA A 61 2.92 7.33 -3.39
CA ALA A 61 3.96 6.38 -3.78
C ALA A 61 3.73 4.99 -3.17
N VAL A 62 3.35 4.93 -1.89
CA VAL A 62 3.02 3.68 -1.20
C VAL A 62 1.77 3.04 -1.79
N ALA A 63 0.73 3.81 -2.08
CA ALA A 63 -0.50 3.31 -2.69
C ALA A 63 -0.21 2.64 -4.05
N LEU A 64 0.60 3.28 -4.91
CA LEU A 64 0.99 2.71 -6.20
C LEU A 64 1.81 1.43 -6.02
N ALA A 65 2.78 1.42 -5.11
CA ALA A 65 3.59 0.24 -4.82
C ALA A 65 2.71 -0.93 -4.35
N LEU A 66 1.76 -0.68 -3.46
CA LEU A 66 0.81 -1.69 -3.00
C LEU A 66 -0.05 -2.23 -4.15
N HIS A 67 -0.59 -1.38 -5.04
CA HIS A 67 -1.36 -1.84 -6.20
C HIS A 67 -0.57 -2.80 -7.10
N GLU A 68 0.70 -2.48 -7.38
CA GLU A 68 1.56 -3.33 -8.20
C GLU A 68 1.90 -4.65 -7.49
N LEU A 69 2.22 -4.60 -6.18
CA LEU A 69 2.48 -5.79 -5.38
C LEU A 69 1.27 -6.71 -5.32
N MET A 70 0.07 -6.15 -5.13
CA MET A 70 -1.19 -6.90 -5.11
C MET A 70 -1.51 -7.52 -6.46
N THR A 71 -1.27 -6.79 -7.55
CA THR A 71 -1.40 -7.31 -8.90
C THR A 71 -0.44 -8.47 -9.16
N ASN A 72 0.80 -8.37 -8.69
CA ASN A 72 1.79 -9.45 -8.80
C ASN A 72 1.41 -10.65 -7.92
N ALA A 73 0.93 -10.41 -6.71
CA ALA A 73 0.47 -11.47 -5.81
C ALA A 73 -0.69 -12.26 -6.42
N LEU A 74 -1.61 -11.60 -7.13
CA LEU A 74 -2.72 -12.26 -7.82
C LEU A 74 -2.26 -13.06 -9.04
N LYS A 75 -1.40 -12.49 -9.88
CA LYS A 75 -0.99 -13.14 -11.14
C LYS A 75 0.00 -14.28 -10.94
N TYR A 76 0.91 -14.11 -9.98
CA TYR A 76 2.10 -14.96 -9.88
C TYR A 76 2.42 -15.40 -8.44
N GLY A 77 1.74 -14.88 -7.43
CA GLY A 77 2.11 -15.04 -6.03
C GLY A 77 1.03 -15.68 -5.17
N ALA A 78 1.01 -15.32 -3.89
CA ALA A 78 0.15 -15.94 -2.89
C ALA A 78 -1.35 -15.84 -3.21
N LEU A 79 -1.81 -14.77 -3.87
CA LEU A 79 -3.23 -14.61 -4.20
C LEU A 79 -3.65 -15.36 -5.47
N SER A 80 -2.73 -16.03 -6.17
CA SER A 80 -3.06 -16.93 -7.29
C SER A 80 -3.64 -18.26 -6.81
N ALA A 81 -3.33 -18.68 -5.58
CA ALA A 81 -3.84 -19.90 -4.96
C ALA A 81 -4.97 -19.57 -3.98
N LEU A 82 -5.94 -20.49 -3.87
CA LEU A 82 -7.13 -20.34 -3.03
C LEU A 82 -6.75 -20.13 -1.55
N GLU A 83 -5.78 -20.89 -1.04
CA GLU A 83 -5.35 -20.87 0.37
C GLU A 83 -4.25 -19.84 0.67
N GLY A 84 -3.72 -19.16 -0.34
CA GLY A 84 -2.58 -18.27 -0.15
C GLY A 84 -2.97 -16.96 0.52
N GLN A 85 -2.04 -16.44 1.33
CA GLN A 85 -2.25 -15.30 2.21
C GLN A 85 -1.20 -14.22 1.97
N VAL A 86 -1.57 -12.97 2.23
CA VAL A 86 -0.67 -11.82 2.19
C VAL A 86 -0.66 -11.15 3.56
N SER A 87 0.54 -10.96 4.12
CA SER A 87 0.74 -10.19 5.33
C SER A 87 1.37 -8.84 5.00
N VAL A 88 0.76 -7.76 5.50
CA VAL A 88 1.25 -6.40 5.38
C VAL A 88 1.53 -5.86 6.78
N THR A 89 2.81 -5.71 7.10
CA THR A 89 3.26 -5.29 8.42
C THR A 89 4.15 -4.06 8.35
N TRP A 90 3.96 -3.10 9.26
CA TRP A 90 4.88 -1.98 9.43
C TRP A 90 5.13 -1.66 10.90
N SER A 91 6.22 -0.95 11.16
CA SER A 91 6.62 -0.49 12.49
C SER A 91 7.16 0.93 12.42
N VAL A 92 7.09 1.66 13.54
CA VAL A 92 7.65 3.00 13.69
C VAL A 92 8.80 2.90 14.68
N GLY A 93 10.03 2.98 14.18
CA GLY A 93 11.25 2.92 14.97
C GLY A 93 12.48 2.94 14.06
N GLY A 94 13.42 3.85 14.33
CA GLY A 94 14.77 3.75 13.77
C GLY A 94 15.42 2.40 14.14
N PRO A 95 16.53 2.00 13.49
CA PRO A 95 17.14 0.70 13.74
C PRO A 95 17.30 0.52 15.24
N ALA A 96 16.76 -0.59 15.77
CA ALA A 96 16.83 -0.91 17.18
C ALA A 96 18.28 -0.71 17.63
N ALA A 97 18.54 0.34 18.39
CA ALA A 97 19.83 0.55 19.01
C ALA A 97 20.05 -0.66 19.90
N LYS A 98 20.92 -1.56 19.42
CA LYS A 98 21.35 -2.73 20.14
C LYS A 98 22.02 -2.21 21.41
N ARG A 99 21.28 -2.19 22.52
CA ARG A 99 21.87 -2.00 23.85
C ARG A 99 22.70 -3.26 24.12
N ILE A 100 24.02 -3.14 23.92
CA ILE A 100 25.03 -4.01 24.52
C ILE A 100 25.97 -3.08 25.26
#